data_AF-A0A951PEH4-F1
#
_entry.id   AF-A0A951PEH4-F1
#
_cell.length_a   1.000
_cell.length_b   1.000
_cell.length_c   1.000
_cell.angle_alpha   90.00
_cell.angle_beta   90.00
_cell.angle_gamma   90.00
#
_symmetry.space_group_name_H-M   'P 1'
#
loop_
_entity.id
_entity.type
_entity.pdbx_description
1 polymer ?
#
loop_
_entity_poly.entity_id
_entity_poly.type
_entity_poly.pdbx_seq_one_letter_code
_entity_poly.pdbx_strand_id
1 'polypeptide(L)'
;MAYLEKALKDGHAEIIGEGKQQRILYNAVHHTERYSDPEEQVRAEFWAELIYRYQYEPNRIGIEIVVPDRTPSDRADLVVFRDDERKRPYGVVECKRDGITDARV
;
A
#
# COMPACT_ATOMS: atom_id res chain seq x y z
N MET A 1 -10.02 -6.49 13.23
CA MET A 1 -9.00 -5.53 13.71
C MET A 1 -8.58 -4.76 12.48
N ALA A 2 -8.59 -3.43 12.53
CA ALA A 2 -8.03 -2.64 11.45
C ALA A 2 -6.51 -2.60 11.65
N TYR A 3 -5.76 -3.27 10.79
CA TYR A 3 -4.30 -3.32 10.88
C TYR A 3 -3.70 -1.93 10.70
N LEU A 4 -4.38 -1.04 9.96
CA LEU A 4 -3.95 0.34 9.78
C LEU A 4 -3.85 1.10 11.10
N GLU A 5 -4.81 0.94 12.03
CA GLU A 5 -4.75 1.61 13.33
C GLU A 5 -3.49 1.21 14.12
N LYS A 6 -3.06 -0.04 13.97
CA LYS A 6 -1.82 -0.52 14.57
C LYS A 6 -0.60 0.08 13.88
N ALA A 7 -0.61 0.13 12.54
CA ALA A 7 0.47 0.75 11.75
C ALA A 7 0.70 2.21 12.10
N LEU A 8 -0.39 2.94 12.36
CA LEU A 8 -0.34 4.34 12.82
C LEU A 8 0.25 4.46 14.22
N LYS A 9 -0.08 3.55 15.14
CA LYS A 9 0.45 3.55 16.52
C LYS A 9 1.93 3.17 16.58
N ASP A 10 2.35 2.22 15.75
CA ASP A 10 3.72 1.73 15.71
C ASP A 10 4.65 2.67 14.89
N GLY A 11 4.08 3.71 14.25
CA GLY A 11 4.84 4.70 13.48
C GLY A 11 5.28 4.21 12.10
N HIS A 12 4.66 3.16 11.57
CA HIS A 12 4.90 2.73 10.18
C HIS A 12 4.22 3.63 9.17
N ALA A 13 3.08 4.23 9.54
CA ALA A 13 2.41 5.25 8.76
C ALA A 13 1.91 6.39 9.65
N GLU A 14 1.63 7.54 9.06
CA GLU A 14 1.10 8.72 9.74
C GLU A 14 0.00 9.37 8.90
N ILE A 15 -1.10 9.79 9.53
CA ILE A 15 -2.10 10.64 8.87
C ILE A 15 -1.75 12.10 9.16
N ILE A 16 -1.49 12.86 8.09
CA ILE A 16 -1.16 14.29 8.16
C ILE A 16 -2.26 15.12 7.48
N GLY A 17 -2.45 16.35 7.97
CA GLY A 17 -3.46 17.28 7.47
C GLY A 17 -4.86 17.05 8.05
N GLU A 18 -5.83 17.85 7.60
CA GLU A 18 -7.19 17.89 8.15
C GLU A 18 -8.26 17.86 7.05
N GLY A 19 -9.40 17.22 7.35
CA GLY A 19 -10.55 17.14 6.46
C GLY A 19 -10.22 16.56 5.07
N LYS A 20 -10.60 17.26 4.00
CA LYS A 20 -10.39 16.80 2.61
C LYS A 20 -8.92 16.83 2.14
N GLN A 21 -8.02 17.38 2.96
CA GLN A 21 -6.58 17.42 2.68
C GLN A 21 -5.81 16.39 3.50
N GLN A 22 -6.51 15.44 4.14
CA GLN A 22 -5.86 14.32 4.80
C GLN A 22 -5.01 13.51 3.81
N ARG A 23 -3.77 13.27 4.19
CA ARG A 23 -2.82 12.43 3.48
C ARG A 23 -2.28 11.38 4.44
N ILE A 24 -1.97 10.21 3.91
CA ILE A 24 -1.22 9.18 4.62
C ILE A 24 0.23 9.25 4.16
N LEU A 25 1.15 9.22 5.12
CA LEU A 25 2.59 9.09 4.90
C LEU A 25 2.99 7.67 5.28
N TYR A 26 3.63 6.98 4.35
CA TYR A 26 4.22 5.66 4.56
C TYR A 26 5.71 5.82 4.85
N ASN A 27 6.06 5.74 6.14
CA ASN A 27 7.38 6.16 6.63
C ASN A 27 8.53 5.35 6.02
N ALA A 28 8.33 4.04 5.83
CA ALA A 28 9.39 3.14 5.36
C ALA A 28 9.85 3.40 3.92
N VAL A 29 8.98 3.99 3.09
CA VAL A 29 9.26 4.28 1.68
C VAL A 29 9.20 5.76 1.35
N HIS A 30 8.96 6.62 2.34
CA HIS A 30 8.79 8.07 2.20
C HIS A 30 7.79 8.47 1.12
N HIS A 31 6.69 7.72 1.01
CA HIS A 31 5.63 7.97 0.03
C HIS A 31 4.41 8.59 0.71
N THR A 32 3.71 9.50 0.03
CA THR A 32 2.48 10.08 0.58
C THR A 32 1.35 10.01 -0.42
N GLU A 33 0.16 9.65 0.06
CA GLU A 33 -1.05 9.63 -0.76
C GLU A 33 -2.24 10.31 -0.10
N ARG A 34 -3.25 10.63 -0.91
CA ARG A 34 -4.48 11.29 -0.44
C ARG A 34 -5.38 10.27 0.27
N TYR A 35 -5.38 10.30 1.60
CA TYR A 35 -6.19 9.39 2.43
C TYR A 35 -7.71 9.62 2.32
N SER A 36 -8.13 10.78 1.80
CA SER A 36 -9.55 11.02 1.50
C SER A 36 -10.05 10.22 0.28
N ASP A 37 -9.16 9.57 -0.48
CA ASP A 37 -9.54 8.67 -1.56
C ASP A 37 -9.98 7.32 -0.97
N PRO A 38 -11.21 6.83 -1.25
CA PRO A 38 -11.66 5.52 -0.80
C PRO A 38 -10.76 4.36 -1.23
N GLU A 39 -10.13 4.44 -2.41
CA GLU A 39 -9.20 3.40 -2.86
C GLU A 39 -7.92 3.38 -2.02
N GLU A 40 -7.43 4.56 -1.63
CA GLU A 40 -6.26 4.69 -0.76
C GLU A 40 -6.54 4.13 0.64
N GLN A 41 -7.76 4.25 1.16
CA GLN A 41 -8.13 3.64 2.44
C GLN A 41 -8.04 2.12 2.39
N VAL A 42 -8.50 1.51 1.29
CA VAL A 42 -8.38 0.07 1.05
C VAL A 42 -6.90 -0.33 0.91
N ARG A 43 -6.13 0.44 0.14
CA ARG A 43 -4.68 0.25 -0.06
C ARG A 43 -3.92 0.29 1.26
N ALA A 44 -4.18 1.29 2.10
CA ALA A 44 -3.55 1.47 3.41
C ALA A 44 -3.85 0.32 4.37
N GLU A 45 -5.11 -0.15 4.41
CA GLU A 45 -5.50 -1.28 5.24
C GLU A 45 -4.82 -2.58 4.78
N PHE A 46 -4.77 -2.84 3.46
CA PHE A 46 -4.12 -4.02 2.92
C PHE A 46 -2.59 -3.98 3.10
N TRP A 47 -1.98 -2.80 2.92
CA TRP A 47 -0.56 -2.59 3.23
C TRP A 47 -0.25 -2.93 4.70
N ALA A 48 -1.10 -2.51 5.63
CA ALA A 48 -0.92 -2.84 7.05
C ALA A 48 -1.14 -4.34 7.32
N GLU A 49 -2.07 -4.99 6.60
CA GLU A 49 -2.25 -6.44 6.66
C GLU A 49 -0.99 -7.19 6.19
N LEU A 50 -0.33 -6.75 5.11
CA LEU A 50 0.95 -7.31 4.66
C LEU A 50 2.01 -7.28 5.76
N ILE A 51 2.08 -6.21 6.53
CA ILE A 51 3.03 -6.07 7.64
C ILE A 51 2.66 -7.00 8.79
N TYR A 52 1.43 -6.90 9.32
CA TYR A 52 1.12 -7.55 10.59
C TYR A 52 0.60 -8.97 10.48
N ARG A 53 -0.09 -9.30 9.40
CA ARG A 53 -0.59 -10.66 9.18
C ARG A 53 0.44 -11.52 8.46
N TYR A 54 1.01 -10.97 7.39
CA TYR A 54 1.94 -11.71 6.53
C TYR A 54 3.42 -11.47 6.87
N GLN A 55 3.72 -10.60 7.85
CA GLN A 55 5.06 -10.39 8.40
C GLN A 55 6.06 -9.89 7.34
N TYR A 56 5.59 -9.11 6.36
CA TYR A 56 6.47 -8.40 5.45
C TYR A 56 7.05 -7.15 6.10
N GLU A 57 8.34 -6.91 5.86
CA GLU A 57 8.99 -5.69 6.31
C GLU A 57 8.44 -4.47 5.55
N PRO A 58 8.08 -3.36 6.22
CA PRO A 58 7.47 -2.19 5.58
C PRO A 58 8.31 -1.58 4.44
N ASN A 59 9.64 -1.63 4.55
CA ASN A 59 10.58 -1.13 3.54
C ASN A 59 10.59 -1.98 2.25
N ARG A 60 10.06 -3.20 2.29
CA ARG A 60 9.94 -4.12 1.15
C ARG A 60 8.60 -4.00 0.43
N ILE A 61 7.72 -3.08 0.83
CA ILE A 61 6.43 -2.86 0.19
C ILE A 61 6.47 -1.51 -0.51
N GLY A 62 6.62 -1.52 -1.83
CA GLY A 62 6.53 -0.32 -2.66
C GLY A 62 5.09 0.09 -2.92
N ILE A 63 4.87 1.38 -3.09
CA ILE A 63 3.56 2.00 -3.30
C ILE A 63 3.61 2.78 -4.62
N GLU A 64 2.61 2.59 -5.49
CA GLU A 64 2.56 3.17 -6.84
C GLU A 64 3.83 2.98 -7.69
N ILE A 65 4.39 1.77 -7.67
CA ILE A 65 5.64 1.49 -8.37
C ILE A 65 5.37 1.14 -9.84
N VAL A 66 6.13 1.77 -10.74
CA VAL A 66 6.21 1.38 -12.14
C VAL A 66 6.92 0.04 -12.23
N VAL A 67 6.25 -0.99 -12.77
CA VAL A 67 6.86 -2.30 -12.96
C VAL A 67 7.54 -2.33 -14.34
N PRO A 68 8.88 -2.36 -14.42
CA PRO A 68 9.61 -2.16 -15.68
C PRO A 68 9.36 -3.27 -16.72
N ASP A 69 9.04 -4.49 -16.29
CA ASP A 69 8.87 -5.65 -17.17
C ASP A 69 7.39 -5.93 -17.56
N ARG A 70 6.47 -4.99 -17.27
CA ARG A 70 5.05 -5.09 -17.66
C ARG A 70 4.79 -4.22 -18.90
N THR A 71 4.12 -4.78 -19.92
CA THR A 71 3.69 -4.05 -21.13
C THR A 71 2.16 -4.11 -21.26
N PRO A 72 1.45 -2.97 -21.37
CA PRO A 72 1.98 -1.60 -21.26
C PRO A 72 2.57 -1.33 -19.87
N SER A 73 3.53 -0.40 -19.77
CA SER A 73 4.09 0.01 -18.47
C SER A 73 2.98 0.56 -17.61
N ASP A 74 2.57 -0.25 -16.64
CA ASP A 74 1.47 0.03 -15.75
C ASP A 74 2.04 0.26 -14.34
N ARG A 75 1.42 1.18 -13.61
CA ARG A 75 1.73 1.38 -12.20
C ARG A 75 0.94 0.37 -11.39
N ALA A 76 1.64 -0.37 -10.55
CA ALA A 76 1.03 -1.26 -9.58
C ALA A 76 0.75 -0.50 -8.29
N ASP A 77 -0.41 -0.75 -7.68
CA ASP A 77 -0.79 -0.09 -6.42
C ASP A 77 0.18 -0.42 -5.29
N LEU A 78 0.45 -1.71 -5.07
CA LEU A 78 1.50 -2.18 -4.17
C LEU A 78 2.35 -3.24 -4.84
N VAL A 79 3.66 -3.19 -4.56
CA VAL A 79 4.61 -4.21 -4.98
C VAL A 79 5.38 -4.72 -3.77
N VAL A 80 5.29 -6.01 -3.51
CA VAL A 80 6.07 -6.66 -2.44
C VAL A 80 7.36 -7.14 -3.05
N PHE A 81 8.50 -6.84 -2.41
CA PHE A 81 9.83 -7.23 -2.83
C PHE A 81 10.42 -8.32 -1.92
N ARG A 82 11.29 -9.17 -2.46
CA ARG A 82 12.01 -10.18 -1.67
C ARG A 82 13.17 -9.60 -0.86
N ASP A 83 13.70 -8.47 -1.31
CA ASP A 83 14.92 -7.85 -0.81
C ASP A 83 14.69 -6.39 -0.40
N ASP A 84 15.50 -5.91 0.54
CA ASP A 84 15.45 -4.54 1.06
C ASP A 84 15.84 -3.48 0.02
N GLU A 85 16.63 -3.87 -0.99
CA GLU A 85 16.97 -2.98 -2.12
C GLU A 85 15.82 -2.81 -3.11
N ARG A 86 14.72 -3.57 -2.95
CA ARG A 86 13.55 -3.57 -3.85
C ARG A 86 13.90 -3.83 -5.31
N LYS A 87 14.86 -4.74 -5.55
CA LYS A 87 15.29 -5.13 -6.90
C LYS A 87 14.56 -6.36 -7.43
N ARG A 88 13.97 -7.17 -6.56
CA ARG A 88 13.33 -8.45 -6.93
C ARG A 88 11.86 -8.43 -6.52
N PRO A 89 10.95 -7.99 -7.42
CA PRO A 89 9.52 -8.05 -7.13
C PRO A 89 9.09 -9.49 -6.89
N TYR A 90 8.27 -9.69 -5.85
CA TYR A 90 7.72 -10.97 -5.43
C TYR A 90 6.24 -11.10 -5.81
N GLY A 91 5.48 -10.01 -5.62
CA GLY A 91 4.05 -9.98 -5.88
C GLY A 91 3.57 -8.56 -6.14
N VAL A 92 2.51 -8.46 -6.93
CA VAL A 92 1.79 -7.21 -7.23
C VAL A 92 0.40 -7.31 -6.62
N VAL A 93 -0.05 -6.24 -6.00
CA VAL A 93 -1.41 -6.09 -5.48
C VAL A 93 -2.02 -4.90 -6.19
N GLU A 94 -3.23 -5.11 -6.72
CA GLU A 94 -4.06 -4.04 -7.27
C GLU A 94 -5.27 -3.88 -6.36
N CYS A 95 -5.44 -2.68 -5.82
CA CYS A 95 -6.55 -2.31 -4.97
C CYS A 95 -7.69 -1.77 -5.84
N LYS A 96 -8.91 -2.17 -5.52
CA LYS A 96 -10.12 -1.60 -6.13
C LYS A 96 -10.97 -0.98 -5.04
N ARG A 97 -11.81 -0.02 -5.41
CA ARG A 97 -12.85 0.51 -4.54
C ARG A 97 -13.71 -0.62 -3.96
N ASP A 98 -14.03 -0.49 -2.68
CA ASP A 98 -14.87 -1.45 -1.95
C ASP A 98 -16.22 -1.62 -2.68
N GLY A 99 -16.59 -2.86 -2.99
CA GLY A 99 -17.82 -3.18 -3.75
C GLY A 99 -17.63 -3.62 -5.21
N ILE A 100 -16.40 -3.69 -5.73
CA ILE A 100 -16.10 -4.32 -7.04
C ILE A 100 -15.46 -5.69 -6.81
N THR A 101 -16.26 -6.68 -6.42
CA THR A 101 -15.85 -8.09 -6.53
C THR A 101 -15.77 -8.45 -8.01
N ASP A 102 -14.57 -8.76 -8.52
CA ASP A 102 -14.44 -9.51 -9.78
C ASP A 102 -14.94 -10.93 -9.50
N ALA A 103 -16.26 -11.10 -9.51
CA ALA A 103 -16.89 -12.40 -9.47
C ALA A 103 -16.70 -13.03 -10.86
N ARG A 104 -15.60 -13.77 -11.04
CA ARG A 104 -15.51 -14.74 -12.12
C ARG A 104 -15.93 -16.10 -11.56
N VAL A 105 -17.16 -16.47 -11.90
CA VAL A 105 -17.69 -17.83 -11.87
C VAL A 105 -17.05 -18.68 -12.95
#